data_AF-A0ABD2TQD8-F1
#
_entry.id   AF-A0ABD2TQD8-F1
#
_cell.length_a   1.000
_cell.length_b   1.000
_cell.length_c   1.000
_cell.angle_alpha   90.00
_cell.angle_beta   90.00
_cell.angle_gamma   90.00
#
_symmetry.space_group_name_H-M   'P 1'
#
loop_
_entity.id
_entity.type
_entity.pdbx_description
1 polymer ?
#
loop_
_entity_poly.entity_id
_entity_poly.type
_entity_poly.pdbx_seq_one_letter_code
_entity_poly.pdbx_strand_id
1 'polypeptide(L)'
;MLLYISRGDSGVENVVQTVAYTTSGWMMEAGKKLMDRCKTVFWSIDASYCMELMLQEVTKIKEALEKAKMLVQFIYSHATVLKLLRDAFPEAELLRRLVEMLHRKGRNQIEQQRLSDLVFVHCNLQFDPEGENEIAEDV
;
A
#
# COMPACT_ATOMS: atom_id res chain seq x y z
N MET A 1 20.25 13.41 -5.57
CA MET A 1 19.93 14.34 -4.46
C MET A 1 19.63 15.66 -5.13
N LEU A 2 18.38 16.14 -5.02
CA LEU A 2 18.01 17.46 -5.49
C LEU A 2 18.00 18.39 -4.28
N LEU A 3 18.71 19.51 -4.39
CA LEU A 3 18.74 20.57 -3.39
C LEU A 3 17.74 21.63 -3.82
N TYR A 4 16.68 21.80 -3.03
CA TYR A 4 15.76 22.91 -3.20
C TYR A 4 16.07 23.96 -2.13
N ILE A 5 16.45 25.15 -2.57
CA ILE A 5 16.72 26.29 -1.70
C ILE A 5 15.57 27.26 -1.88
N SER A 6 14.73 27.41 -0.85
CA SER A 6 13.73 28.47 -0.81
C SER A 6 14.41 29.73 -0.29
N ARG A 7 14.63 30.71 -1.16
CA ARG A 7 15.22 32.00 -0.80
C ARG A 7 14.08 32.98 -0.50
N GLY A 8 13.91 33.34 0.77
CA GLY A 8 12.98 34.41 1.15
C GLY A 8 13.62 35.78 0.94
N ASP A 9 12.95 36.66 0.19
CA ASP A 9 13.44 38.03 -0.09
C ASP A 9 13.45 38.97 1.14
N SER A 10 13.06 38.48 2.32
CA SER A 10 12.91 39.30 3.53
C SER A 10 13.65 38.73 4.74
N GLY A 11 14.99 38.76 4.74
CA GLY A 11 15.83 38.67 5.96
C GLY A 11 15.71 37.41 6.85
N VAL A 12 14.96 36.39 6.45
CA VAL A 12 14.77 35.13 7.18
C VAL A 12 15.88 34.14 6.79
N GLU A 13 16.36 33.35 7.75
CA GLU A 13 17.36 32.29 7.53
C GLU A 13 16.99 31.38 6.34
N ASN A 14 17.98 31.05 5.50
CA ASN A 14 17.77 30.15 4.38
C ASN A 14 17.49 28.73 4.89
N VAL A 15 16.31 28.20 4.56
CA VAL A 15 15.94 26.82 4.81
C VAL A 15 16.27 25.99 3.57
N VAL A 16 17.03 24.91 3.75
CA VAL A 16 17.45 24.03 2.64
C VAL A 16 16.69 22.72 2.75
N GLN A 17 15.93 22.37 1.71
CA GLN A 17 15.32 21.05 1.61
C GLN A 17 16.17 20.15 0.72
N THR A 18 16.55 19.00 1.28
CA THR A 18 17.29 17.95 0.58
C THR A 18 16.35 16.81 0.25
N VAL A 19 16.15 16.54 -1.04
CA VAL A 19 15.30 15.45 -1.51
C VAL A 19 16.16 14.26 -1.94
N ALA A 20 15.98 13.13 -1.26
CA ALA A 20 16.60 11.86 -1.56
C ALA A 20 15.70 11.02 -2.50
N TYR A 21 16.31 10.37 -3.49
CA TYR A 21 15.60 9.48 -4.44
C TYR A 21 15.64 8.01 -4.01
N THR A 22 16.09 7.72 -2.79
CA THR A 22 16.30 6.36 -2.30
C THR A 22 16.14 6.30 -0.78
N THR A 23 15.70 5.13 -0.32
CA THR A 23 15.56 4.76 1.10
C THR A 23 16.70 3.85 1.58
N SER A 24 17.86 3.86 0.91
CA SER A 24 19.00 3.07 1.35
C SER A 24 19.38 3.42 2.81
N GLY A 25 19.74 2.41 3.61
CA GLY A 25 20.00 2.60 5.04
C GLY A 25 21.04 3.68 5.32
N TRP A 26 22.11 3.75 4.52
CA TRP A 26 23.14 4.77 4.64
C TRP A 26 22.62 6.18 4.30
N MET A 27 21.70 6.33 3.34
CA MET A 27 21.13 7.62 2.93
C MET A 27 20.16 8.16 3.97
N MET A 28 19.35 7.28 4.59
CA MET A 28 18.52 7.63 5.75
C MET A 28 19.36 8.08 6.93
N GLU A 29 20.45 7.36 7.23
CA GLU A 29 21.32 7.70 8.35
C GLU A 29 22.09 9.01 8.12
N ALA A 30 22.54 9.24 6.89
CA ALA A 30 23.15 10.52 6.50
C ALA A 30 22.13 11.67 6.57
N GLY A 31 20.90 11.48 6.12
CA GLY A 31 19.81 12.46 6.22
C GLY A 31 19.50 12.82 7.66
N LYS A 32 19.41 11.83 8.55
CA LYS A 32 19.21 12.04 10.00
C LYS A 32 20.38 12.82 10.62
N LYS A 33 21.62 12.41 10.38
CA LYS A 33 22.82 13.13 10.87
C LYS A 33 22.89 14.57 10.35
N LEU A 34 22.38 14.82 9.15
CA LEU A 34 22.33 16.15 8.56
C LEU A 34 21.31 17.05 9.27
N MET A 35 20.11 16.53 9.55
CA MET A 35 19.09 17.25 10.33
C MET A 35 19.56 17.51 11.77
N ASP A 36 20.26 16.56 12.38
CA ASP A 36 20.78 16.71 13.75
C ASP A 36 21.86 17.81 13.85
N ARG A 37 22.70 17.96 12.81
CA ARG A 37 23.79 18.95 12.77
C ARG A 37 23.33 20.32 12.30
N CYS A 38 22.37 20.37 11.39
CA CYS A 38 21.94 21.60 10.72
C CYS A 38 20.44 21.80 10.89
N LYS A 39 20.05 22.62 11.87
CA LYS A 39 18.62 22.89 12.20
C LYS A 39 17.84 23.55 11.06
N THR A 40 18.52 24.13 10.07
CA THR A 40 17.92 24.79 8.90
C THR A 40 17.76 23.86 7.69
N VAL A 41 18.19 22.59 7.80
CA VAL A 41 18.12 21.62 6.71
C VAL A 41 17.05 20.57 7.00
N PHE A 42 16.12 20.42 6.06
CA PHE A 42 15.11 19.37 6.09
C PHE A 42 15.44 18.27 5.09
N TRP A 43 15.29 17.02 5.51
CA TRP A 43 15.50 15.84 4.65
C TRP A 43 14.17 15.16 4.36
N SER A 44 13.90 14.89 3.08
CA SER A 44 12.70 14.17 2.64
C SER A 44 13.01 13.19 1.51
N ILE A 45 12.13 12.22 1.31
CA ILE A 45 12.19 11.30 0.17
C ILE A 45 11.39 11.89 -0.98
N ASP A 46 11.83 11.61 -2.20
CA ASP A 46 11.15 12.00 -3.42
C ASP A 46 9.77 11.34 -3.54
N ALA A 47 8.75 12.14 -3.83
CA ALA A 47 7.37 11.66 -3.93
C ALA A 47 7.18 10.65 -5.07
N SER A 48 7.90 10.80 -6.18
CA SER A 48 7.82 9.86 -7.30
C SER A 48 8.39 8.49 -6.94
N TYR A 49 9.46 8.46 -6.14
CA TYR A 49 10.02 7.23 -5.60
C TYR A 49 9.03 6.51 -4.65
N CYS A 50 8.34 7.25 -3.78
CA CYS A 50 7.28 6.68 -2.94
C CYS A 50 6.14 6.09 -3.77
N MET A 51 5.71 6.79 -4.83
CA MET A 51 4.68 6.29 -5.74
C MET A 51 5.11 5.01 -6.47
N GLU A 52 6.37 4.93 -6.92
CA GLU A 52 6.92 3.74 -7.56
C GLU A 52 6.87 2.52 -6.62
N LEU A 53 7.28 2.68 -5.36
CA LEU A 53 7.22 1.61 -4.36
C LEU A 53 5.79 1.13 -4.09
N MET A 54 4.83 2.04 -3.95
CA MET A 54 3.42 1.66 -3.79
C MET A 54 2.89 0.88 -4.99
N LEU A 55 3.23 1.32 -6.21
CA LEU A 55 2.82 0.65 -7.44
C LEU A 55 3.42 -0.76 -7.54
N GLN A 56 4.68 -0.96 -7.12
CA GLN A 56 5.30 -2.27 -7.08
C GLN A 56 4.60 -3.27 -6.14
N GLU A 57 4.03 -2.82 -5.02
CA GLU A 57 3.26 -3.71 -4.14
C GLU A 57 1.92 -4.10 -4.76
N VAL A 58 1.25 -3.16 -5.43
CA VAL A 58 -0.02 -3.44 -6.12
C VAL A 58 0.17 -4.40 -7.30
N THR A 59 1.27 -4.29 -8.04
CA THR A 59 1.56 -5.22 -9.15
C THR A 59 1.78 -6.65 -8.65
N LYS A 60 2.46 -6.85 -7.51
CA LYS A 60 2.63 -8.18 -6.89
C LYS A 60 1.29 -8.82 -6.54
N ILE A 61 0.35 -8.06 -5.98
CA ILE A 61 -1.00 -8.55 -5.66
C ILE A 61 -1.73 -8.99 -6.94
N LYS A 62 -1.62 -8.19 -8.01
CA LYS A 62 -2.21 -8.52 -9.32
C LYS A 62 -1.64 -9.82 -9.89
N GLU A 63 -0.32 -10.00 -9.84
CA GLU A 63 0.34 -11.23 -10.31
C GLU A 63 -0.08 -12.46 -9.50
N ALA A 64 -0.17 -12.34 -8.18
CA ALA A 64 -0.65 -13.41 -7.31
C ALA A 64 -2.11 -13.78 -7.63
N LEU A 65 -2.96 -12.79 -7.89
CA LEU A 65 -4.36 -13.00 -8.25
C LEU A 65 -4.51 -13.75 -9.59
N GLU A 66 -3.74 -13.39 -10.62
CA GLU A 66 -3.78 -14.09 -11.91
C GLU A 66 -3.29 -15.54 -11.79
N LYS A 67 -2.24 -15.79 -11.00
CA LYS A 67 -1.79 -17.17 -10.71
C LYS A 67 -2.86 -17.97 -9.98
N ALA A 68 -3.50 -17.40 -8.97
CA ALA A 68 -4.60 -18.04 -8.24
C ALA A 68 -5.78 -18.36 -9.17
N LYS A 69 -6.12 -17.44 -10.07
CA LYS A 69 -7.17 -17.64 -11.07
C LYS A 69 -6.86 -18.78 -12.05
N MET A 70 -5.62 -18.88 -12.53
CA MET A 70 -5.20 -20.01 -13.37
C MET A 70 -5.31 -21.36 -12.64
N LEU A 71 -4.87 -21.43 -11.38
CA LEU A 71 -4.98 -22.64 -10.55
C LEU A 71 -6.44 -23.05 -10.34
N VAL A 72 -7.29 -22.08 -10.00
CA VAL A 72 -8.74 -22.29 -9.86
C VAL A 72 -9.33 -22.83 -11.16
N GLN A 73 -9.02 -22.20 -12.29
CA GLN A 73 -9.54 -22.61 -13.59
C GLN A 73 -9.08 -24.03 -13.94
N PHE A 74 -7.83 -24.39 -13.64
CA PHE A 74 -7.31 -25.74 -13.83
C PHE A 74 -8.07 -26.78 -13.00
N ILE A 75 -8.27 -26.53 -11.70
CA ILE A 75 -8.99 -27.44 -10.79
C ILE A 75 -10.41 -27.72 -11.31
N TYR A 76 -11.13 -26.68 -11.75
CA TYR A 76 -12.50 -26.81 -12.23
C TYR A 76 -12.60 -27.40 -13.65
N SER A 77 -11.55 -27.27 -14.47
CA SER A 77 -11.51 -27.90 -15.80
C SER A 77 -11.36 -29.43 -15.73
N HIS A 78 -10.95 -29.97 -14.57
CA HIS A 78 -10.69 -31.39 -14.39
C HIS A 78 -11.55 -31.98 -13.26
N ALA A 79 -12.61 -32.70 -13.64
CA ALA A 79 -13.57 -33.31 -12.70
C ALA A 79 -12.92 -34.22 -11.64
N THR A 80 -11.80 -34.88 -11.95
CA THR A 80 -11.06 -35.72 -11.00
C THR A 80 -10.37 -34.90 -9.92
N VAL A 81 -9.74 -33.79 -10.29
CA VAL A 81 -9.04 -32.89 -9.35
C VAL A 81 -10.06 -32.19 -8.45
N LEU A 82 -11.18 -31.75 -9.02
CA LEU A 82 -12.27 -31.14 -8.27
C LEU A 82 -12.86 -32.09 -7.22
N LYS A 83 -13.05 -33.38 -7.57
CA LYS A 83 -13.52 -34.41 -6.63
C LYS A 83 -12.53 -34.64 -5.49
N LEU A 84 -11.24 -34.80 -5.81
CA LEU A 84 -10.19 -34.98 -4.80
C LEU A 84 -10.10 -33.79 -3.83
N LEU A 85 -10.21 -32.57 -4.34
CA LEU A 85 -10.22 -31.36 -3.49
C LEU A 85 -11.43 -31.35 -2.55
N ARG A 86 -12.60 -31.76 -3.05
CA ARG A 86 -13.85 -31.83 -2.30
C ARG A 86 -13.81 -32.91 -1.21
N ASP A 87 -13.15 -34.03 -1.49
CA ASP A 87 -12.98 -35.13 -0.54
C ASP A 87 -11.92 -34.80 0.53
N ALA A 88 -10.87 -34.05 0.16
CA ALA A 88 -9.81 -33.64 1.08
C ALA A 88 -10.20 -32.50 2.03
N PHE A 89 -11.11 -31.61 1.60
CA PHE A 89 -11.53 -30.45 2.38
C PHE A 89 -13.06 -30.30 2.44
N PRO A 90 -13.76 -31.20 3.15
CA PRO A 90 -15.23 -31.19 3.23
C PRO A 90 -15.81 -29.95 3.93
N GLU A 91 -15.04 -29.26 4.77
CA GLU A 91 -15.47 -28.08 5.54
C GLU A 91 -15.07 -26.74 4.89
N ALA A 92 -14.38 -26.78 3.75
CA ALA A 92 -13.91 -25.60 3.03
C ALA A 92 -14.99 -24.95 2.15
N GLU A 93 -16.21 -24.82 2.68
CA GLU A 93 -17.35 -24.17 2.01
C GLU A 93 -17.02 -22.71 1.63
N LEU A 94 -16.19 -22.03 2.45
CA LEU A 94 -15.66 -20.70 2.15
C LEU A 94 -14.71 -20.69 0.94
N LEU A 95 -13.85 -21.71 0.81
CA LEU A 95 -12.97 -21.86 -0.34
C LEU A 95 -13.80 -22.13 -1.60
N ARG A 96 -14.84 -22.95 -1.51
CA ARG A 96 -15.80 -23.16 -2.61
C ARG A 96 -16.46 -21.85 -3.04
N ARG A 97 -16.96 -21.05 -2.09
CA ARG A 97 -17.61 -19.75 -2.36
C ARG A 97 -16.67 -18.72 -3.00
N LEU A 98 -15.47 -18.56 -2.43
CA LEU A 98 -14.46 -17.64 -2.96
C LEU A 98 -14.03 -18.05 -4.37
N VAL A 99 -13.95 -19.35 -4.62
CA VAL A 99 -13.57 -19.89 -5.92
C VAL A 99 -14.69 -19.77 -6.95
N GLU A 100 -15.96 -20.00 -6.58
CA GLU A 100 -17.12 -19.69 -7.42
C GLU A 100 -17.21 -18.19 -7.77
N MET A 101 -16.88 -17.31 -6.80
CA MET A 101 -16.77 -15.87 -7.02
C MET A 101 -15.65 -15.48 -7.99
N LEU A 102 -14.55 -16.24 -8.01
CA LEU A 102 -13.43 -16.04 -8.94
C LEU A 102 -13.70 -16.64 -10.33
N HIS A 103 -14.44 -17.75 -10.40
CA HIS A 103 -14.80 -18.45 -11.64
C HIS A 103 -16.02 -17.83 -12.36
N ARG A 104 -16.85 -17.01 -11.70
CA ARG A 104 -17.90 -16.21 -12.35
C ARG A 104 -17.27 -15.19 -13.31
N LYS A 105 -17.09 -15.67 -14.55
CA LYS A 105 -16.76 -14.89 -15.74
C LYS A 105 -17.69 -13.66 -15.81
N GLY A 106 -17.11 -12.48 -15.59
CA GLY A 106 -17.79 -11.19 -15.75
C GLY A 106 -18.66 -10.79 -14.56
N ARG A 107 -18.09 -10.09 -13.59
CA ARG A 107 -18.89 -9.26 -12.69
C ARG A 107 -19.20 -7.94 -13.40
N ASN A 108 -20.48 -7.57 -13.43
CA ASN A 108 -20.90 -6.23 -13.85
C ASN A 108 -20.28 -5.20 -12.91
N GLN A 109 -19.96 -4.02 -13.45
CA GLN A 109 -19.25 -2.91 -12.79
C GLN A 109 -19.81 -2.57 -11.39
N ILE A 110 -21.11 -2.78 -11.16
CA ILE A 110 -21.81 -2.56 -9.88
C ILE A 110 -21.32 -3.49 -8.76
N GLU A 111 -21.05 -4.76 -9.04
CA GLU A 111 -20.57 -5.70 -8.01
C GLU A 111 -19.10 -5.46 -7.66
N GLN A 112 -18.30 -4.93 -8.62
CA GLN A 112 -16.96 -4.45 -8.31
C GLN A 112 -17.01 -3.18 -7.45
N GLN A 113 -17.92 -2.25 -7.78
CA GLN A 113 -18.16 -1.05 -6.97
C GLN A 113 -18.54 -1.44 -5.54
N ARG A 114 -19.49 -2.37 -5.36
CA ARG A 114 -19.91 -2.86 -4.05
C ARG A 114 -18.80 -3.52 -3.25
N LEU A 115 -17.91 -4.26 -3.90
CA LEU A 115 -16.75 -4.86 -3.21
C LEU A 115 -15.73 -3.78 -2.81
N SER A 116 -15.51 -2.78 -3.67
CA SER A 116 -14.66 -1.62 -3.36
C SER A 116 -15.23 -0.81 -2.19
N ASP A 117 -16.53 -0.52 -2.22
CA ASP A 117 -17.23 0.23 -1.18
C ASP A 117 -17.19 -0.54 0.16
N LEU A 118 -17.33 -1.86 0.14
CA LEU A 118 -17.24 -2.70 1.33
C LEU A 118 -15.83 -2.71 1.94
N VAL A 119 -14.79 -2.79 1.09
CA VAL A 119 -13.39 -2.70 1.53
C VAL A 119 -13.09 -1.30 2.08
N PHE A 120 -13.61 -0.25 1.46
CA PHE A 120 -13.49 1.13 1.94
C PHE A 120 -14.12 1.31 3.32
N VAL A 121 -15.34 0.81 3.52
CA VAL A 121 -16.02 0.84 4.83
C VAL A 121 -15.22 0.03 5.86
N HIS A 122 -14.65 -1.11 5.50
CA HIS A 122 -13.86 -1.92 6.42
C HIS A 122 -12.55 -1.25 6.84
N CYS A 123 -11.83 -0.63 5.91
CA CYS A 123 -10.62 0.14 6.21
C CYS A 123 -10.93 1.36 7.08
N ASN A 124 -12.05 2.04 6.82
CA ASN A 124 -12.44 3.21 7.62
C ASN A 124 -12.93 2.82 9.01
N LEU A 125 -13.52 1.63 9.19
CA LEU A 125 -13.91 1.12 10.51
C LEU A 125 -12.71 0.59 11.32
N GLN A 126 -11.58 0.30 10.69
CA GLN A 126 -10.32 -0.05 11.38
C GLN A 126 -9.46 1.19 11.70
N PHE A 127 -9.79 2.34 11.13
CA PHE A 127 -9.18 3.62 11.46
C PHE A 127 -10.07 4.35 12.46
N ASP A 128 -9.81 4.14 13.74
CA ASP A 128 -10.25 5.04 14.81
C ASP A 128 -9.12 6.05 15.06
N PRO A 129 -9.26 7.33 14.66
CA PRO A 129 -8.29 8.37 14.94
C PRO A 129 -8.72 9.16 16.19
N GLU A 130 -8.86 8.51 17.34
CA GLU A 130 -8.95 9.20 18.62
C GLU A 130 -7.74 8.86 19.51
N GLY A 131 -6.88 9.86 19.68
CA GLY A 131 -5.74 9.91 20.61
C GLY A 131 -4.44 10.33 19.91
N GLU A 132 -3.87 11.51 20.06
CA GLU A 132 -4.12 12.63 20.96
C GLU A 132 -3.69 13.92 20.24
N ASN A 133 -4.61 14.89 20.18
CA ASN A 133 -4.26 16.31 20.14
C ASN A 133 -4.06 16.72 21.59
N GLU A 134 -2.82 17.07 21.98
CA GLU A 134 -2.61 17.97 23.11
C GLU A 134 -1.54 18.99 22.70
N ILE A 135 -2.01 20.06 22.07
CA ILE A 135 -1.35 21.36 22.12
C ILE A 135 -2.04 22.08 23.29
N ALA A 136 -1.30 22.32 24.36
CA ALA A 136 -1.65 23.33 25.36
C ALA A 136 -0.40 24.18 25.62
N GLU A 137 -0.49 25.44 25.23
CA GLU A 137 0.25 26.56 25.80
C GLU A 137 0.09 26.54 27.33
N ASP A 138 1.16 26.79 28.10
CA ASP A 138 1.33 27.99 28.94
C ASP A 138 2.47 27.81 29.98
N VAL A 139 3.25 28.88 30.17
CA VAL A 139 4.34 29.17 31.15
C VAL A 139 5.75 28.59 30.91
#